data_AF-A0A8D2IL56-F1
#
_entry.id   AF-A0A8D2IL56-F1
#
_cell.length_a   1.000
_cell.length_b   1.000
_cell.length_c   1.000
_cell.angle_alpha   90.00
_cell.angle_beta   90.00
_cell.angle_gamma   90.00
#
_symmetry.space_group_name_H-M   'P 1'
#
loop_
_entity.id
_entity.type
_entity.pdbx_description
1 polymer ?
#
loop_
_entity_poly.entity_id
_entity_poly.type
_entity_poly.pdbx_seq_one_letter_code
_entity_poly.pdbx_strand_id
1 'polypeptide(L)'
;MAGGGHFAGAIFKGNEVLKHKTFHRYTVRARRGTAQGVREVQGSMPKSAGASLRRYNEFALLKVRRELLASWAGDLQEAECIFVRAPGSNRARFFGSKNGPLQRDDPRVRGIPFSTRRATFREVQRVHATLSNLQVYGEHTFQTVLVGCGFSPIAIYCWSEEEEEGEEESLKQLELVEATLSTLELREFEVAPKRNRKKKRKKAKAEAGRHNSFLECLFFNYLPVLPDIPVQDALFTACKIGDMTTLQHLLGVADSTADEGVECNALASHELLNMPLDESGWTLLHVAAAAGRSAVVRLLLETGADPALRDRQEQPPYCVSATKQTRNEFRRFMAEHPVKYDYVQAQVPGPLTAEMETRQTERRRAHKAQRKQREKEEREVQQLLEKEEEEKRRFALLSDREKVRAQSSHVIQTGKGGNLKRCWLCGESLLGRIPFHYLDFSFCSTSCLRAHRERKATPS
;
A
#
# COMPACT_ATOMS: atom_id res chain seq x y z
N MET A 1 17.31 -12.63 0.72
CA MET A 1 17.73 -11.20 0.76
C MET A 1 17.00 -10.47 1.89
N ALA A 2 17.67 -9.60 2.64
CA ALA A 2 17.04 -8.78 3.68
C ALA A 2 17.70 -7.40 3.84
N GLY A 3 16.90 -6.36 4.09
CA GLY A 3 17.40 -5.01 4.31
C GLY A 3 16.28 -4.01 4.57
N GLY A 4 16.50 -3.02 5.45
CA GLY A 4 15.56 -1.92 5.68
C GLY A 4 14.15 -2.33 6.13
N GLY A 5 14.01 -3.48 6.81
CA GLY A 5 12.70 -4.01 7.21
C GLY A 5 12.04 -4.95 6.20
N HIS A 6 12.64 -5.09 5.00
CA HIS A 6 12.21 -6.03 3.97
C HIS A 6 12.93 -7.36 4.09
N PHE A 7 12.19 -8.42 3.81
CA PHE A 7 12.70 -9.76 3.62
C PHE A 7 12.08 -10.36 2.36
N ALA A 8 12.91 -11.00 1.54
CA ALA A 8 12.49 -11.83 0.43
C ALA A 8 13.39 -13.07 0.37
N GLY A 9 12.78 -14.25 0.29
CA GLY A 9 13.47 -15.53 0.11
C GLY A 9 12.70 -16.41 -0.86
N ALA A 10 13.43 -17.25 -1.58
CA ALA A 10 12.85 -18.28 -2.44
C ALA A 10 13.80 -19.48 -2.53
N ILE A 11 13.23 -20.65 -2.81
CA ILE A 11 13.91 -21.92 -3.08
C ILE A 11 13.63 -22.25 -4.55
N PHE A 12 14.68 -22.54 -5.30
CA PHE A 12 14.62 -22.82 -6.72
C PHE A 12 15.10 -24.24 -7.01
N LYS A 13 14.53 -24.86 -8.04
CA LYS A 13 15.01 -26.10 -8.64
C LYS A 13 15.16 -25.85 -10.14
N GLY A 14 16.41 -25.68 -10.60
CA GLY A 14 16.65 -25.15 -11.94
C GLY A 14 16.03 -23.76 -12.08
N ASN A 15 15.21 -23.53 -13.11
CA ASN A 15 14.51 -22.25 -13.32
C ASN A 15 13.15 -22.16 -12.62
N GLU A 16 12.69 -23.22 -11.96
CA GLU A 16 11.38 -23.25 -11.30
C GLU A 16 11.46 -22.80 -9.84
N VAL A 17 10.45 -22.06 -9.39
CA VAL A 17 10.32 -21.61 -8.00
C VAL A 17 9.52 -22.65 -7.21
N LEU A 18 10.15 -23.34 -6.27
CA LEU A 18 9.46 -24.31 -5.41
C LEU A 18 8.68 -23.61 -4.29
N LYS A 19 9.34 -22.68 -3.60
CA LYS A 19 8.78 -21.96 -2.46
C LYS A 19 9.28 -20.52 -2.49
N HIS A 20 8.43 -19.56 -2.17
CA HIS A 20 8.84 -18.18 -1.99
C HIS A 20 8.09 -17.52 -0.84
N LYS A 21 8.73 -16.56 -0.19
CA LYS A 21 8.09 -15.72 0.81
C LYS A 21 8.70 -14.33 0.84
N THR A 22 7.83 -13.34 0.89
CA THR A 22 8.17 -11.94 1.09
C THR A 22 7.38 -11.39 2.27
N PHE A 23 8.00 -10.53 3.05
CA PHE A 23 7.31 -9.76 4.09
C PHE A 23 8.07 -8.49 4.42
N HIS A 24 7.33 -7.50 4.90
CA HIS A 24 7.88 -6.19 5.25
C HIS A 24 7.31 -5.71 6.58
N ARG A 25 8.17 -5.15 7.42
CA ARG A 25 7.77 -4.38 8.60
C ARG A 25 8.55 -3.07 8.66
N TYR A 26 7.89 -2.02 9.11
CA TYR A 26 8.51 -0.71 9.25
C TYR A 26 9.49 -0.68 10.44
N THR A 27 10.78 -0.73 10.14
CA THR A 27 11.87 -0.74 11.15
C THR A 27 12.81 0.47 11.05
N VAL A 28 12.77 1.23 9.96
CA VAL A 28 13.63 2.40 9.69
C VAL A 28 12.83 3.68 9.90
N ARG A 29 13.46 4.76 10.38
CA ARG A 29 12.80 6.07 10.50
C ARG A 29 12.73 6.75 9.12
N ALA A 30 11.55 7.24 8.75
CA ALA A 30 11.38 8.09 7.57
C ALA A 30 12.40 9.25 7.60
N ARG A 31 13.06 9.49 6.46
CA ARG A 31 14.06 10.56 6.23
C ARG A 31 15.41 10.46 6.98
N ARG A 32 15.74 9.37 7.69
CA ARG A 32 17.06 9.22 8.35
C ARG A 32 17.81 7.89 8.10
N GLY A 33 17.30 7.03 7.20
CA GLY A 33 18.05 5.93 6.55
C GLY A 33 18.61 4.78 7.41
N THR A 34 18.69 4.92 8.73
CA THR A 34 19.35 3.96 9.63
C THR A 34 18.34 3.20 10.49
N ALA A 35 18.49 1.88 10.57
CA ALA A 35 17.68 1.01 11.42
C ALA A 35 17.91 1.33 12.90
N GLN A 36 16.86 1.23 13.73
CA GLN A 36 16.91 1.69 15.12
C GLN A 36 17.93 0.87 15.95
N GLY A 37 18.02 -0.44 15.72
CA GLY A 37 19.00 -1.28 16.41
C GLY A 37 20.47 -0.89 16.21
N VAL A 38 20.82 -0.20 15.11
CA VAL A 38 22.21 0.27 14.88
C VAL A 38 22.56 1.46 15.78
N ARG A 39 21.59 2.34 16.07
CA ARG A 39 21.79 3.49 16.97
C ARG A 39 21.90 3.10 18.44
N GLU A 40 21.25 2.02 18.84
CA GLU A 40 21.23 1.56 20.22
C GLU A 40 22.59 0.97 20.64
N VAL A 41 23.30 0.34 19.70
CA VAL A 41 24.69 -0.07 19.89
C VAL A 41 25.63 1.15 20.05
N GLN A 42 25.24 2.32 19.53
CA GLN A 42 26.01 3.57 19.63
C GLN A 42 25.66 4.42 20.87
N GLY A 43 24.98 3.85 21.87
CA GLY A 43 24.90 4.43 23.23
C GLY A 43 23.73 5.38 23.51
N SER A 44 22.81 5.59 22.56
CA SER A 44 21.57 6.34 22.82
C SER A 44 20.36 5.43 22.65
N MET A 45 19.61 5.21 23.74
CA MET A 45 18.32 4.52 23.72
C MET A 45 17.17 5.56 23.82
N PRO A 46 16.60 6.02 22.71
CA PRO A 46 15.42 6.88 22.75
C PRO A 46 14.24 6.10 23.35
N LYS A 47 13.64 6.62 24.42
CA LYS A 47 12.49 6.00 25.11
C LYS A 47 11.13 6.37 24.49
N SER A 48 11.10 6.93 23.29
CA SER A 48 9.84 7.37 22.68
C SER A 48 9.00 6.21 22.18
N ALA A 49 7.67 6.38 22.14
CA ALA A 49 6.73 5.37 21.65
C ALA A 49 7.11 4.86 20.24
N GLY A 50 7.51 5.76 19.33
CA GLY A 50 7.96 5.38 17.99
C GLY A 50 9.31 4.65 17.93
N ALA A 51 10.16 4.73 18.97
CA ALA A 51 11.35 3.90 19.09
C ALA A 51 10.99 2.50 19.58
N SER A 52 10.14 2.40 20.60
CA SER A 52 9.62 1.11 21.11
C SER A 52 8.87 0.33 20.03
N LEU A 53 8.03 0.98 19.21
CA LEU A 53 7.32 0.33 18.12
C LEU A 53 8.27 -0.23 17.05
N ARG A 54 9.36 0.49 16.73
CA ARG A 54 10.37 0.01 15.78
C ARG A 54 11.16 -1.17 16.35
N ARG A 55 11.47 -1.20 17.65
CA ARG A 55 12.06 -2.38 18.32
C ARG A 55 11.12 -3.58 18.26
N TYR A 56 9.85 -3.37 18.57
CA TYR A 56 8.83 -4.42 18.48
C TYR A 56 8.74 -4.97 17.05
N ASN A 57 8.67 -4.10 16.05
CA ASN A 57 8.64 -4.51 14.65
C ASN A 57 9.93 -5.25 14.23
N GLU A 58 11.10 -4.82 14.70
CA GLU A 58 12.36 -5.52 14.47
C GLU A 58 12.34 -6.93 15.10
N PHE A 59 11.89 -7.06 16.34
CA PHE A 59 11.75 -8.35 17.03
C PHE A 59 10.75 -9.27 16.33
N ALA A 60 9.58 -8.74 15.97
CA ALA A 60 8.55 -9.50 15.27
C ALA A 60 9.06 -9.96 13.89
N LEU A 61 9.75 -9.09 13.14
CA LEU A 61 10.37 -9.43 11.86
C LEU A 61 11.41 -10.55 12.00
N LEU A 62 12.16 -10.56 13.10
CA LEU A 62 13.11 -11.61 13.43
C LEU A 62 12.42 -12.93 13.75
N LYS A 63 11.34 -12.90 14.53
CA LYS A 63 10.54 -14.08 14.88
C LYS A 63 10.00 -14.77 13.62
N VAL A 64 9.31 -14.02 12.75
CA VAL A 64 8.74 -14.55 11.49
C VAL A 64 9.82 -15.13 10.58
N ARG A 65 10.98 -14.48 10.51
CA ARG A 65 12.11 -14.98 9.71
C ARG A 65 12.66 -16.30 10.25
N ARG A 66 12.82 -16.42 11.57
CA ARG A 66 13.32 -17.65 12.19
C ARG A 66 12.34 -18.81 12.00
N GLU A 67 11.05 -18.56 12.17
CA GLU A 67 9.99 -19.54 11.91
C GLU A 67 10.00 -19.99 10.45
N LEU A 68 10.17 -19.06 9.50
CA LEU A 68 10.29 -19.40 8.08
C LEU A 68 11.55 -20.22 7.77
N LEU A 69 12.70 -19.84 8.31
CA LEU A 69 13.93 -20.61 8.08
C LEU A 69 13.87 -21.99 8.72
N ALA A 70 13.17 -22.13 9.85
CA ALA A 70 12.92 -23.42 10.48
C ALA A 70 11.98 -24.29 9.63
N SER A 71 10.93 -23.70 9.04
CA SER A 71 10.03 -24.46 8.14
C SER A 71 10.70 -24.85 6.83
N TRP A 72 11.73 -24.11 6.39
CA TRP A 72 12.54 -24.42 5.22
C TRP A 72 13.81 -25.24 5.55
N ALA A 73 13.98 -25.71 6.78
CA ALA A 73 15.22 -26.36 7.20
C ALA A 73 15.56 -27.61 6.36
N GLY A 74 14.56 -28.39 5.96
CA GLY A 74 14.75 -29.55 5.07
C GLY A 74 15.24 -29.14 3.69
N ASP A 75 14.56 -28.18 3.05
CA ASP A 75 14.95 -27.68 1.72
C ASP A 75 16.35 -27.04 1.73
N LEU A 76 16.71 -26.36 2.84
CA LEU A 76 18.03 -25.75 3.01
C LEU A 76 19.14 -26.78 3.22
N GLN A 77 18.83 -27.96 3.76
CA GLN A 77 19.81 -29.04 3.90
C GLN A 77 20.12 -29.69 2.54
N GLU A 78 19.13 -29.81 1.65
CA GLU A 78 19.30 -30.36 0.30
C GLU A 78 19.91 -29.35 -0.69
N ALA A 79 19.86 -28.05 -0.38
CA ALA A 79 20.36 -27.02 -1.27
C ALA A 79 21.86 -27.16 -1.57
N GLU A 80 22.23 -27.07 -2.84
CA GLU A 80 23.63 -27.07 -3.30
C GLU A 80 24.34 -25.74 -2.98
N CYS A 81 23.62 -24.62 -3.15
CA CYS A 81 24.13 -23.26 -2.92
C CYS A 81 23.07 -22.40 -2.24
N ILE A 82 23.48 -21.60 -1.25
CA ILE A 82 22.60 -20.70 -0.49
C ILE A 82 23.14 -19.27 -0.59
N PHE A 83 22.45 -18.40 -1.33
CA PHE A 83 22.86 -17.01 -1.50
C PHE A 83 22.18 -16.07 -0.51
N VAL A 84 22.98 -15.40 0.33
CA VAL A 84 22.48 -14.50 1.39
C VAL A 84 23.03 -13.10 1.23
N ARG A 85 22.13 -12.17 0.90
CA ARG A 85 22.35 -10.72 0.99
C ARG A 85 21.67 -10.13 2.21
N ALA A 86 22.47 -9.59 3.13
CA ALA A 86 22.03 -8.83 4.28
C ALA A 86 23.10 -7.80 4.68
N PRO A 87 22.80 -6.48 4.74
CA PRO A 87 23.78 -5.47 5.10
C PRO A 87 24.05 -5.44 6.62
N GLY A 88 25.32 -5.32 7.01
CA GLY A 88 25.77 -5.02 8.38
C GLY A 88 25.16 -5.91 9.46
N SER A 89 24.55 -5.28 10.47
CA SER A 89 23.91 -5.93 11.63
C SER A 89 22.80 -6.93 11.28
N ASN A 90 22.22 -6.85 10.08
CA ASN A 90 21.23 -7.82 9.63
C ASN A 90 21.83 -9.19 9.29
N ARG A 91 23.13 -9.27 8.97
CA ARG A 91 23.78 -10.55 8.65
C ARG A 91 23.87 -11.45 9.88
N ALA A 92 24.26 -10.90 11.03
CA ALA A 92 24.32 -11.63 12.30
C ALA A 92 22.96 -12.26 12.70
N ARG A 93 21.85 -11.65 12.25
CA ARG A 93 20.49 -12.13 12.53
C ARG A 93 20.12 -13.43 11.80
N PHE A 94 20.85 -13.81 10.75
CA PHE A 94 20.67 -15.09 10.06
C PHE A 94 21.45 -16.23 10.74
N PHE A 95 22.60 -15.93 11.36
CA PHE A 95 23.56 -16.92 11.88
C PHE A 95 23.65 -16.93 13.42
N GLY A 96 22.69 -16.30 14.12
CA GLY A 96 22.79 -16.04 15.56
C GLY A 96 22.43 -17.21 16.48
N SER A 97 22.05 -18.38 15.94
CA SER A 97 21.70 -19.58 16.70
C SER A 97 22.78 -20.63 16.50
N LYS A 98 23.36 -21.16 17.59
CA LYS A 98 24.35 -22.26 17.51
C LYS A 98 23.81 -23.48 16.75
N ASN A 99 22.49 -23.71 16.79
CA ASN A 99 21.79 -24.78 16.08
C ASN A 99 20.77 -24.22 15.07
N GLY A 100 21.10 -23.12 14.38
CA GLY A 100 20.22 -22.52 13.38
C GLY A 100 20.16 -23.32 12.07
N PRO A 101 19.12 -23.12 11.24
CA PRO A 101 19.04 -23.72 9.90
C PRO A 101 20.18 -23.31 8.96
N LEU A 102 20.83 -22.18 9.25
CA LEU A 102 21.99 -21.67 8.52
C LEU A 102 23.16 -21.48 9.49
N GLN A 103 24.28 -22.13 9.18
CA GLN A 103 25.52 -22.00 9.94
C GLN A 103 26.45 -20.99 9.29
N ARG A 104 27.28 -20.31 10.09
CA ARG A 104 28.23 -19.30 9.59
C ARG A 104 29.34 -19.92 8.76
N ASP A 105 29.75 -21.13 9.13
CA ASP A 105 30.86 -21.86 8.53
C ASP A 105 30.40 -22.85 7.44
N ASP A 106 29.13 -22.76 7.00
CA ASP A 106 28.61 -23.58 5.91
C ASP A 106 29.15 -23.08 4.55
N PRO A 107 29.93 -23.89 3.81
CA PRO A 107 30.54 -23.49 2.54
C PRO A 107 29.52 -23.20 1.43
N ARG A 108 28.28 -23.68 1.57
CA ARG A 108 27.20 -23.42 0.62
C ARG A 108 26.66 -22.01 0.76
N VAL A 109 26.88 -21.36 1.91
CA VAL A 109 26.38 -20.01 2.19
C VAL A 109 27.30 -18.97 1.57
N ARG A 110 26.85 -18.34 0.48
CA ARG A 110 27.63 -17.36 -0.30
C ARG A 110 26.98 -15.98 -0.29
N GLY A 111 27.81 -14.96 -0.48
CA GLY A 111 27.33 -13.61 -0.77
C GLY A 111 26.89 -13.50 -2.23
N ILE A 112 25.98 -12.56 -2.54
CA ILE A 112 25.65 -12.23 -3.93
C ILE A 112 26.77 -11.32 -4.47
N PRO A 113 27.46 -11.69 -5.57
CA PRO A 113 28.67 -11.03 -6.05
C PRO A 113 28.43 -9.73 -6.86
N PHE A 114 27.19 -9.25 -6.92
CA PHE A 114 26.81 -8.05 -7.66
C PHE A 114 25.79 -7.19 -6.88
N SER A 115 25.49 -6.01 -7.41
CA SER A 115 24.58 -5.06 -6.78
C SER A 115 23.12 -5.55 -6.80
N THR A 116 22.50 -5.47 -5.63
CA THR A 116 21.12 -5.93 -5.41
C THR A 116 20.21 -4.77 -5.05
N ARG A 117 19.00 -4.74 -5.61
CA ARG A 117 17.94 -3.77 -5.31
C ARG A 117 17.22 -4.13 -3.99
N ARG A 118 16.08 -3.47 -3.74
CA ARG A 118 15.21 -3.74 -2.58
C ARG A 118 14.78 -5.21 -2.57
N ALA A 119 14.75 -5.83 -1.38
CA ALA A 119 14.34 -7.23 -1.25
C ALA A 119 12.84 -7.42 -1.57
N THR A 120 12.56 -7.76 -2.81
CA THR A 120 11.24 -8.15 -3.34
C THR A 120 11.36 -9.51 -4.03
N PHE A 121 10.24 -10.16 -4.35
CA PHE A 121 10.28 -11.45 -5.05
C PHE A 121 10.86 -11.32 -6.46
N ARG A 122 10.44 -10.30 -7.22
CA ARG A 122 11.01 -9.98 -8.54
C ARG A 122 12.52 -9.81 -8.51
N GLU A 123 13.05 -9.16 -7.47
CA GLU A 123 14.50 -9.01 -7.31
C GLU A 123 15.19 -10.34 -7.01
N VAL A 124 14.57 -11.22 -6.22
CA VAL A 124 15.10 -12.58 -5.98
C VAL A 124 15.13 -13.40 -7.28
N GLN A 125 14.09 -13.28 -8.12
CA GLN A 125 14.06 -13.92 -9.45
C GLN A 125 15.16 -13.36 -10.36
N ARG A 126 15.35 -12.04 -10.42
CA ARG A 126 16.44 -11.40 -11.19
C ARG A 126 17.81 -11.89 -10.74
N VAL A 127 18.03 -11.95 -9.43
CA VAL A 127 19.27 -12.45 -8.84
C VAL A 127 19.49 -13.91 -9.24
N HIS A 128 18.47 -14.75 -9.14
CA HIS A 128 18.55 -16.15 -9.53
C HIS A 128 18.93 -16.29 -11.01
N ALA A 129 18.19 -15.63 -11.91
CA ALA A 129 18.46 -15.64 -13.34
C ALA A 129 19.89 -15.18 -13.68
N THR A 130 20.39 -14.17 -12.97
CA THR A 130 21.75 -13.67 -13.18
C THR A 130 22.81 -14.67 -12.69
N LEU A 131 22.53 -15.41 -11.60
CA LEU A 131 23.44 -16.42 -11.06
C LEU A 131 23.40 -17.75 -11.83
N SER A 132 22.27 -18.07 -12.45
CA SER A 132 22.09 -19.31 -13.23
C SER A 132 22.55 -19.17 -14.69
N ASN A 133 22.71 -17.94 -15.19
CA ASN A 133 23.06 -17.70 -16.58
C ASN A 133 24.56 -17.43 -16.76
N LEU A 134 25.14 -17.99 -17.81
CA LEU A 134 26.50 -17.69 -18.23
C LEU A 134 26.51 -16.41 -19.07
N GLN A 135 27.19 -15.38 -18.58
CA GLN A 135 27.39 -14.13 -19.33
C GLN A 135 28.73 -14.19 -20.06
N VAL A 136 28.69 -14.19 -21.39
CA VAL A 136 29.88 -14.12 -22.23
C VAL A 136 30.28 -12.65 -22.37
N TYR A 137 31.37 -12.27 -21.70
CA TYR A 137 31.99 -10.97 -21.90
C TYR A 137 33.15 -11.14 -22.88
N GLY A 138 32.98 -10.62 -24.10
CA GLY A 138 34.03 -10.60 -25.12
C GLY A 138 34.52 -9.18 -25.37
N GLU A 139 35.84 -9.01 -25.49
CA GLU A 139 36.37 -7.95 -26.33
C GLU A 139 36.00 -8.31 -27.78
N HIS A 140 34.92 -7.69 -28.23
CA HIS A 140 34.30 -7.85 -29.54
C HIS A 140 33.57 -9.19 -29.78
N THR A 141 32.30 -9.00 -30.09
CA THR A 141 31.32 -9.99 -30.54
C THR A 141 31.86 -10.91 -31.64
N PHE A 142 31.51 -12.19 -31.51
CA PHE A 142 31.77 -13.34 -32.40
C PHE A 142 33.13 -14.05 -32.25
N GLN A 143 33.12 -15.16 -31.51
CA GLN A 143 33.28 -16.45 -32.18
C GLN A 143 32.71 -17.60 -31.32
N THR A 144 31.72 -18.23 -31.91
CA THR A 144 31.17 -19.55 -31.63
C THR A 144 32.29 -20.58 -31.44
N VAL A 145 32.42 -21.18 -30.26
CA VAL A 145 32.64 -22.64 -30.10
C VAL A 145 32.22 -23.03 -28.67
N LEU A 146 31.11 -23.75 -28.55
CA LEU A 146 31.03 -24.99 -27.78
C LEU A 146 29.82 -25.76 -28.29
N VAL A 147 30.09 -26.50 -29.37
CA VAL A 147 29.26 -27.62 -29.83
C VAL A 147 29.26 -28.67 -28.72
N GLY A 148 28.08 -29.01 -28.23
CA GLY A 148 27.90 -30.16 -27.33
C GLY A 148 26.68 -30.03 -26.42
N CYS A 149 25.48 -30.08 -27.01
CA CYS A 149 24.21 -30.60 -26.48
C CYS A 149 23.02 -29.83 -27.08
N GLY A 150 22.15 -30.54 -27.81
CA GLY A 150 21.16 -29.99 -28.72
C GLY A 150 20.02 -29.20 -28.08
N PHE A 151 20.14 -27.87 -28.10
CA PHE A 151 19.01 -26.96 -27.98
C PHE A 151 18.98 -26.00 -29.16
N SER A 152 17.79 -25.83 -29.74
CA SER A 152 17.50 -24.89 -30.82
C SER A 152 17.80 -23.44 -30.41
N PRO A 153 18.40 -22.61 -31.28
CA PRO A 153 18.73 -21.23 -30.94
C PRO A 153 17.45 -20.39 -30.85
N ILE A 154 17.17 -19.82 -29.68
CA ILE A 154 16.17 -18.76 -29.51
C ILE A 154 16.88 -17.42 -29.77
N ALA A 155 16.25 -16.60 -30.60
CA ALA A 155 16.75 -15.30 -31.05
C ALA A 155 17.14 -14.39 -29.88
N ILE A 156 18.33 -13.78 -30.01
CA ILE A 156 18.82 -12.73 -29.13
C ILE A 156 18.02 -11.46 -29.45
N TYR A 157 17.08 -11.09 -28.58
CA TYR A 157 16.55 -9.73 -28.55
C TYR A 157 17.48 -8.85 -27.72
N CYS A 158 17.92 -7.77 -28.33
CA CYS A 158 18.63 -6.66 -27.71
C CYS A 158 17.65 -5.95 -26.76
N TRP A 159 17.96 -5.91 -25.46
CA TRP A 159 17.09 -5.28 -24.47
C TRP A 159 17.21 -3.75 -24.58
N SER A 160 16.25 -3.12 -25.24
CA SER A 160 15.79 -1.76 -24.92
C SER A 160 14.84 -1.85 -23.72
N GLU A 161 15.01 -0.95 -22.75
CA GLU A 161 14.12 -0.85 -21.59
C GLU A 161 12.72 -0.39 -22.05
N GLU A 162 11.81 -1.33 -22.26
CA GLU A 162 10.38 -1.09 -22.41
C GLU A 162 9.63 -1.75 -21.26
N GLU A 163 8.86 -0.94 -20.52
CA GLU A 163 7.95 -1.40 -19.48
C GLU A 163 6.71 -2.02 -20.14
N GLU A 164 6.69 -3.35 -20.29
CA GLU A 164 5.47 -4.09 -20.65
C GLU A 164 4.74 -4.58 -19.39
N GLU A 165 3.55 -4.03 -19.16
CA GLU A 165 2.51 -4.63 -18.31
C GLU A 165 1.75 -5.68 -19.15
N GLY A 166 2.16 -6.94 -19.02
CA GLY A 166 1.50 -8.10 -19.63
C GLY A 166 0.41 -8.70 -18.74
N GLU A 167 -0.73 -8.95 -19.38
CA GLU A 167 -1.96 -9.57 -18.88
C GLU A 167 -1.75 -11.00 -18.35
N GLU A 168 -2.57 -11.36 -17.35
CA GLU A 168 -2.66 -12.71 -16.79
C GLU A 168 -3.43 -13.64 -17.74
N GLU A 169 -2.75 -14.63 -18.31
CA GLU A 169 -3.40 -15.81 -18.87
C GLU A 169 -3.15 -17.03 -17.95
N SER A 170 -4.25 -17.73 -17.67
CA SER A 170 -4.42 -18.75 -16.65
C SER A 170 -3.49 -19.97 -16.80
N LEU A 171 -2.95 -20.49 -15.69
CA LEU A 171 -2.81 -21.93 -15.42
C LEU A 171 -2.42 -22.24 -13.95
N LYS A 172 -3.24 -23.10 -13.34
CA LYS A 172 -2.98 -24.00 -12.20
C LYS A 172 -2.70 -23.40 -10.81
N GLN A 173 -3.81 -23.26 -10.08
CA GLN A 173 -4.00 -23.38 -8.62
C GLN A 173 -2.78 -23.88 -7.81
N LEU A 174 -1.99 -22.93 -7.31
CA LEU A 174 -1.10 -23.09 -6.15
C LEU A 174 -1.52 -22.02 -5.12
N GLU A 175 -1.73 -22.47 -3.89
CA GLU A 175 -2.32 -21.68 -2.81
C GLU A 175 -1.39 -20.53 -2.38
N LEU A 176 -1.63 -19.35 -2.96
CA LEU A 176 -0.99 -18.09 -2.59
C LEU A 176 -1.52 -17.62 -1.23
N VAL A 177 -0.89 -18.01 -0.14
CA VAL A 177 -1.10 -17.34 1.16
C VAL A 177 -0.20 -16.11 1.24
N GLU A 178 -0.61 -15.05 0.52
CA GLU A 178 -0.05 -13.71 0.66
C GLU A 178 -0.56 -13.10 1.98
N ALA A 179 0.00 -13.54 3.11
CA ALA A 179 -0.22 -12.90 4.39
C ALA A 179 0.59 -11.60 4.43
N THR A 180 0.11 -10.54 3.76
CA THR A 180 0.51 -9.18 4.09
C THR A 180 -0.04 -8.87 5.47
N LEU A 181 0.72 -9.21 6.52
CA LEU A 181 0.49 -8.70 7.88
C LEU A 181 0.86 -7.21 7.90
N SER A 182 0.05 -6.40 7.24
CA SER A 182 0.16 -4.95 7.26
C SER A 182 -0.37 -4.46 8.60
N THR A 183 0.52 -3.97 9.46
CA THR A 183 0.15 -3.22 10.69
C THR A 183 -0.25 -1.78 10.35
N LEU A 184 -0.92 -1.57 9.22
CA LEU A 184 -1.24 -0.24 8.70
C LEU A 184 -2.64 0.18 9.16
N GLU A 185 -2.96 -0.05 10.43
CA GLU A 185 -4.08 0.59 11.14
C GLU A 185 -3.70 0.91 12.59
N LEU A 186 -2.72 1.79 12.77
CA LEU A 186 -2.66 2.65 13.96
C LEU A 186 -2.70 4.09 13.45
N ARG A 187 -3.92 4.64 13.37
CA ARG A 187 -4.11 6.09 13.33
C ARG A 187 -3.75 6.60 14.72
N GLU A 188 -2.71 7.42 14.80
CA GLU A 188 -2.42 8.23 15.98
C GLU A 188 -3.65 9.09 16.28
N PHE A 189 -4.35 8.79 17.38
CA PHE A 189 -5.21 9.75 18.04
C PHE A 189 -4.32 10.65 18.89
N GLU A 190 -3.89 11.80 18.35
CA GLU A 190 -3.40 12.90 19.16
C GLU A 190 -4.61 13.60 19.81
N VAL A 191 -4.96 13.21 21.03
CA VAL A 191 -5.80 14.05 21.90
C VAL A 191 -4.90 15.12 22.51
N ALA A 192 -4.87 16.30 21.90
CA ALA A 192 -4.28 17.49 22.49
C ALA A 192 -5.37 18.37 23.11
N PRO A 193 -5.17 18.95 24.31
CA PRO A 193 -6.13 19.87 24.89
C PRO A 193 -6.24 21.16 24.06
N LYS A 194 -7.48 21.67 23.91
CA LYS A 194 -7.79 22.90 23.15
C LYS A 194 -7.03 24.09 23.73
N ARG A 195 -5.97 24.53 23.05
CA ARG A 195 -5.36 25.85 23.26
C ARG A 195 -5.86 26.82 22.19
N ASN A 196 -6.82 27.64 22.57
CA ASN A 196 -7.22 28.82 21.82
C ASN A 196 -6.00 29.76 21.68
N ARG A 197 -5.46 29.88 20.46
CA ARG A 197 -4.55 30.97 20.11
C ARG A 197 -5.04 31.68 18.86
N LYS A 198 -5.45 32.94 19.11
CA LYS A 198 -5.89 33.95 18.14
C LYS A 198 -4.89 34.05 16.98
N LYS A 199 -5.40 33.94 15.75
CA LYS A 199 -4.64 34.21 14.51
C LYS A 199 -4.25 35.69 14.46
N LYS A 200 -2.96 35.99 14.59
CA LYS A 200 -2.38 37.29 14.17
C LYS A 200 -1.86 37.13 12.75
N ARG A 201 -2.48 37.83 11.79
CA ARG A 201 -1.96 38.02 10.43
C ARG A 201 -0.61 38.74 10.53
N LYS A 202 0.42 38.26 9.84
CA LYS A 202 1.61 39.06 9.54
C LYS A 202 1.96 38.98 8.06
N LYS A 203 2.09 40.18 7.50
CA LYS A 203 2.48 40.58 6.15
C LYS A 203 3.71 39.84 5.64
N ALA A 204 3.69 39.50 4.35
CA ALA A 204 4.88 39.22 3.56
C ALA A 204 5.70 40.51 3.36
N LYS A 205 7.03 40.39 3.43
CA LYS A 205 7.98 41.43 3.01
C LYS A 205 8.98 40.78 2.05
N ALA A 206 9.13 41.42 0.89
CA ALA A 206 9.96 41.04 -0.24
C ALA A 206 11.44 41.40 -0.03
N GLU A 207 12.32 40.72 -0.78
CA GLU A 207 13.56 41.18 -1.44
C GLU A 207 14.35 39.93 -1.92
N ALA A 208 15.15 39.89 -2.99
CA ALA A 208 15.22 40.51 -4.32
C ALA A 208 16.54 39.99 -4.97
N GLY A 209 16.52 39.71 -6.28
CA GLY A 209 17.70 39.63 -7.18
C GLY A 209 18.32 38.24 -7.41
N ARG A 210 18.68 37.79 -8.63
CA ARG A 210 18.81 38.42 -9.96
C ARG A 210 18.58 37.36 -11.07
N HIS A 211 17.69 37.59 -12.04
CA HIS A 211 17.90 38.04 -13.45
C HIS A 211 18.64 37.02 -14.34
N ASN A 212 18.28 36.69 -15.60
CA ASN A 212 17.56 37.37 -16.71
C ASN A 212 17.27 36.26 -17.78
N SER A 213 16.42 36.31 -18.81
CA SER A 213 15.34 37.18 -19.33
C SER A 213 14.98 36.66 -20.75
N PHE A 214 13.90 37.20 -21.35
CA PHE A 214 13.42 37.07 -22.75
C PHE A 214 12.54 35.82 -23.04
N LEU A 215 11.22 35.87 -23.23
CA LEU A 215 10.23 36.95 -23.35
C LEU A 215 9.03 36.65 -22.45
N GLU A 216 8.55 37.67 -21.76
CA GLU A 216 7.30 37.69 -21.02
C GLU A 216 6.28 38.55 -21.79
N CYS A 217 5.00 38.24 -21.62
CA CYS A 217 3.91 39.21 -21.57
C CYS A 217 3.67 40.10 -22.80
N LEU A 218 2.72 39.67 -23.64
CA LEU A 218 1.61 40.54 -24.03
C LEU A 218 0.30 39.73 -24.00
N PHE A 219 -0.77 40.41 -23.57
CA PHE A 219 -2.19 40.00 -23.61
C PHE A 219 -2.76 39.17 -22.45
N PHE A 220 -2.88 39.82 -21.29
CA PHE A 220 -4.08 39.67 -20.46
C PHE A 220 -4.97 40.92 -20.65
N ASN A 221 -6.29 40.69 -20.66
CA ASN A 221 -7.40 41.62 -20.91
C ASN A 221 -7.73 41.86 -22.38
N TYR A 222 -8.83 41.25 -22.84
CA TYR A 222 -10.02 41.92 -23.38
C TYR A 222 -11.00 40.81 -23.80
N LEU A 223 -12.17 40.73 -23.16
CA LEU A 223 -13.39 40.33 -23.88
C LEU A 223 -14.02 41.69 -24.21
N PRO A 224 -14.14 42.09 -25.50
CA PRO A 224 -15.22 41.56 -26.33
C PRO A 224 -14.89 41.46 -27.85
N VAL A 225 -15.85 40.89 -28.59
CA VAL A 225 -15.99 40.97 -30.07
C VAL A 225 -15.13 39.99 -30.88
N LEU A 226 -15.78 38.99 -31.49
CA LEU A 226 -15.29 38.28 -32.67
C LEU A 226 -15.01 39.31 -33.77
N PRO A 227 -13.77 39.37 -34.30
CA PRO A 227 -13.56 38.74 -35.61
C PRO A 227 -12.17 38.08 -35.76
N ASP A 228 -12.13 36.98 -36.52
CA ASP A 228 -10.94 36.30 -37.05
C ASP A 228 -9.97 35.64 -36.04
N ILE A 229 -10.49 35.10 -34.93
CA ILE A 229 -9.77 34.02 -34.23
C ILE A 229 -9.97 32.75 -35.07
N PRO A 230 -8.91 32.03 -35.49
CA PRO A 230 -9.07 30.78 -36.21
C PRO A 230 -9.92 29.84 -35.36
N VAL A 231 -10.93 29.21 -35.97
CA VAL A 231 -11.92 28.34 -35.29
C VAL A 231 -11.28 27.34 -34.30
N GLN A 232 -10.04 26.92 -34.59
CA GLN A 232 -9.20 26.06 -33.76
C GLN A 232 -8.84 26.66 -32.37
N ASP A 233 -8.54 27.95 -32.28
CA ASP A 233 -8.18 28.62 -31.02
C ASP A 233 -9.39 28.79 -30.09
N ALA A 234 -10.57 29.04 -30.69
CA ALA A 234 -11.83 29.06 -29.97
C ALA A 234 -12.20 27.67 -29.43
N LEU A 235 -12.03 26.63 -30.25
CA LEU A 235 -12.20 25.23 -29.84
C LEU A 235 -11.22 24.84 -28.72
N PHE A 236 -9.94 25.20 -28.85
CA PHE A 236 -8.93 24.95 -27.82
C PHE A 236 -9.32 25.59 -26.48
N THR A 237 -9.72 26.86 -26.53
CA THR A 237 -10.11 27.62 -25.34
C THR A 237 -11.35 27.02 -24.68
N ALA A 238 -12.37 26.64 -25.47
CA ALA A 238 -13.57 25.96 -24.99
C ALA A 238 -13.23 24.61 -24.34
N CYS A 239 -12.37 23.79 -24.98
CA CYS A 239 -11.91 22.49 -24.44
C CYS A 239 -11.16 22.64 -23.10
N LYS A 240 -10.29 23.65 -23.00
CA LYS A 240 -9.46 23.89 -21.82
C LYS A 240 -10.28 24.43 -20.65
N ILE A 241 -11.18 25.38 -20.93
CA ILE A 241 -12.05 25.98 -19.91
C ILE A 241 -13.15 25.00 -19.49
N GLY A 242 -13.61 24.15 -20.41
CA GLY A 242 -14.73 23.23 -20.19
C GLY A 242 -16.08 23.86 -20.51
N ASP A 243 -16.12 24.79 -21.46
CA ASP A 243 -17.34 25.49 -21.86
C ASP A 243 -18.10 24.66 -22.90
N MET A 244 -19.12 23.94 -22.43
CA MET A 244 -19.86 22.96 -23.24
C MET A 244 -20.74 23.60 -24.30
N THR A 245 -21.34 24.75 -24.00
CA THR A 245 -22.31 25.41 -24.87
C THR A 245 -21.63 25.98 -26.12
N THR A 246 -20.48 26.63 -25.93
CA THR A 246 -19.65 27.13 -27.03
C THR A 246 -19.06 25.97 -27.85
N LEU A 247 -18.64 24.88 -27.20
CA LEU A 247 -18.12 23.71 -27.89
C LEU A 247 -19.18 23.00 -28.75
N GLN A 248 -20.40 22.81 -28.25
CA GLN A 248 -21.52 22.24 -29.01
C GLN A 248 -21.88 23.10 -30.22
N HIS A 249 -21.94 24.41 -30.02
CA HIS A 249 -22.22 25.37 -31.09
C HIS A 249 -21.12 25.37 -32.17
N LEU A 250 -19.84 25.29 -31.78
CA LEU A 250 -18.71 25.28 -32.72
C LEU A 250 -18.59 23.96 -33.49
N LEU A 251 -19.01 22.84 -32.88
CA LEU A 251 -19.02 21.52 -33.52
C LEU A 251 -20.28 21.24 -34.34
N GLY A 252 -21.22 22.20 -34.44
CA GLY A 252 -22.45 22.05 -35.21
C GLY A 252 -23.44 21.04 -34.62
N VAL A 253 -23.27 20.66 -33.35
CA VAL A 253 -24.21 19.80 -32.62
C VAL A 253 -25.35 20.68 -32.11
N ALA A 254 -26.17 21.20 -33.03
CA ALA A 254 -27.42 21.85 -32.68
C ALA A 254 -28.45 20.76 -32.34
N ASP A 255 -29.07 20.86 -31.17
CA ASP A 255 -30.15 19.97 -30.76
C ASP A 255 -31.21 19.90 -31.86
N SER A 256 -31.55 18.66 -32.20
CA SER A 256 -32.57 18.29 -33.17
C SER A 256 -33.97 18.74 -32.73
N THR A 257 -34.28 20.03 -32.85
CA THR A 257 -35.66 20.55 -32.82
C THR A 257 -35.77 21.85 -33.63
N ALA A 258 -35.72 21.78 -34.96
CA ALA A 258 -36.51 22.60 -35.88
C ALA A 258 -36.00 22.44 -37.33
N ASP A 259 -36.92 21.96 -38.17
CA ASP A 259 -37.12 22.22 -39.60
C ASP A 259 -35.96 22.60 -40.54
N GLU A 260 -35.87 21.77 -41.57
CA GLU A 260 -35.47 22.02 -42.95
C GLU A 260 -34.18 22.82 -43.24
N GLY A 261 -33.18 22.06 -43.70
CA GLY A 261 -32.46 22.44 -44.91
C GLY A 261 -31.23 23.33 -44.74
N VAL A 262 -30.26 22.93 -43.92
CA VAL A 262 -28.84 23.24 -44.20
C VAL A 262 -28.00 22.02 -43.79
N GLU A 263 -27.61 21.20 -44.78
CA GLU A 263 -26.59 20.18 -44.60
C GLU A 263 -25.23 20.84 -44.34
N CYS A 264 -24.95 21.19 -43.09
CA CYS A 264 -23.66 21.73 -42.67
C CYS A 264 -22.65 20.58 -42.45
N ASN A 265 -22.00 20.18 -43.54
CA ASN A 265 -20.65 19.60 -43.63
C ASN A 265 -20.10 18.81 -42.41
N ALA A 266 -20.76 17.73 -42.00
CA ALA A 266 -20.31 16.84 -40.92
C ALA A 266 -18.96 16.13 -41.18
N LEU A 267 -18.45 16.19 -42.41
CA LEU A 267 -17.13 15.65 -42.78
C LEU A 267 -15.97 16.58 -42.37
N ALA A 268 -16.20 17.89 -42.27
CA ALA A 268 -15.14 18.86 -41.95
C ALA A 268 -14.77 18.87 -40.45
N SER A 269 -15.68 18.44 -39.57
CA SER A 269 -15.43 18.39 -38.13
C SER A 269 -14.53 17.22 -37.72
N HIS A 270 -14.63 16.06 -38.36
CA HIS A 270 -13.83 14.88 -38.00
C HIS A 270 -12.33 15.06 -38.29
N GLU A 271 -11.99 15.69 -39.43
CA GLU A 271 -10.61 16.02 -39.75
C GLU A 271 -10.04 17.05 -38.76
N LEU A 272 -10.79 18.11 -38.44
CA LEU A 272 -10.34 19.13 -37.48
C LEU A 272 -10.16 18.59 -36.05
N LEU A 273 -10.94 17.60 -35.64
CA LEU A 273 -10.85 16.98 -34.30
C LEU A 273 -9.57 16.15 -34.11
N ASN A 274 -9.10 15.53 -35.19
CA ASN A 274 -7.97 14.60 -35.19
C ASN A 274 -6.63 15.24 -35.58
N MET A 275 -6.64 16.52 -35.95
CA MET A 275 -5.41 17.24 -36.29
C MET A 275 -4.60 17.63 -35.04
N PRO A 276 -3.26 17.57 -35.10
CA PRO A 276 -2.41 18.10 -34.05
C PRO A 276 -2.51 19.63 -34.03
N LEU A 277 -2.77 20.19 -32.85
CA LEU A 277 -2.96 21.64 -32.64
C LEU A 277 -1.63 22.37 -32.46
N ASP A 278 -0.59 21.68 -32.01
CA ASP A 278 0.66 22.29 -31.60
C ASP A 278 1.89 21.48 -32.03
N GLU A 279 3.06 22.06 -31.77
CA GLU A 279 4.35 21.40 -31.95
C GLU A 279 4.55 20.23 -30.96
N SER A 280 3.65 19.94 -30.04
CA SER A 280 3.74 18.74 -29.21
C SER A 280 2.93 17.58 -29.78
N GLY A 281 2.15 17.81 -30.84
CA GLY A 281 1.29 16.82 -31.47
C GLY A 281 -0.02 16.61 -30.71
N TRP A 282 -0.44 17.55 -29.86
CA TRP A 282 -1.65 17.41 -29.06
C TRP A 282 -2.90 17.62 -29.88
N THR A 283 -3.82 16.66 -29.77
CA THR A 283 -5.19 16.79 -30.29
C THR A 283 -6.10 17.49 -29.28
N LEU A 284 -7.30 17.90 -29.71
CA LEU A 284 -8.31 18.48 -28.80
C LEU A 284 -8.64 17.56 -27.61
N LEU A 285 -8.58 16.24 -27.83
CA LEU A 285 -8.84 15.23 -26.81
C LEU A 285 -7.72 15.19 -25.74
N HIS A 286 -6.46 15.41 -26.12
CA HIS A 286 -5.34 15.56 -25.18
C HIS A 286 -5.54 16.77 -24.26
N VAL A 287 -5.94 17.91 -24.83
CA VAL A 287 -6.16 19.15 -24.08
C VAL A 287 -7.31 18.97 -23.06
N ALA A 288 -8.42 18.37 -23.49
CA ALA A 288 -9.56 18.11 -22.62
C ALA A 288 -9.23 17.12 -21.49
N ALA A 289 -8.46 16.06 -21.80
CA ALA A 289 -8.01 15.07 -20.83
C ALA A 289 -7.04 15.67 -19.80
N ALA A 290 -6.05 16.45 -20.26
CA ALA A 290 -5.09 17.16 -19.42
C ALA A 290 -5.78 18.18 -18.50
N ALA A 291 -6.78 18.90 -19.01
CA ALA A 291 -7.57 19.86 -18.25
C ALA A 291 -8.54 19.22 -17.24
N GLY A 292 -8.76 17.89 -17.31
CA GLY A 292 -9.65 17.18 -16.39
C GLY A 292 -11.14 17.38 -16.68
N ARG A 293 -11.51 17.78 -17.90
CA ARG A 293 -12.90 18.10 -18.28
C ARG A 293 -13.63 16.86 -18.81
N SER A 294 -14.14 16.02 -17.91
CA SER A 294 -14.84 14.77 -18.27
C SER A 294 -16.02 14.95 -19.22
N ALA A 295 -16.84 16.00 -19.05
CA ALA A 295 -17.97 16.28 -19.94
C ALA A 295 -17.53 16.61 -21.38
N VAL A 296 -16.45 17.40 -21.54
CA VAL A 296 -15.89 17.71 -22.86
C VAL A 296 -15.30 16.47 -23.50
N VAL A 297 -14.56 15.66 -22.74
CA VAL A 297 -14.00 14.39 -23.24
C VAL A 297 -15.11 13.48 -23.80
N ARG A 298 -16.23 13.35 -23.08
CA ARG A 298 -17.37 12.56 -23.55
C ARG A 298 -17.91 13.11 -24.87
N LEU A 299 -18.18 14.41 -24.94
CA LEU A 299 -18.70 15.04 -26.15
C LEU A 299 -17.76 14.89 -27.34
N LEU A 300 -16.45 15.05 -27.14
CA LEU A 300 -15.46 14.87 -28.22
C LEU A 300 -15.43 13.43 -28.76
N LEU A 301 -15.55 12.42 -27.88
CA LEU A 301 -15.64 11.00 -28.26
C LEU A 301 -16.98 10.67 -28.96
N GLU A 302 -18.06 11.34 -28.59
CA GLU A 302 -19.34 11.25 -29.28
C GLU A 302 -19.23 11.81 -30.70
N THR A 303 -18.60 12.98 -30.86
CA THR A 303 -18.43 13.69 -32.14
C THR A 303 -17.39 13.09 -33.09
N GLY A 304 -16.64 12.06 -32.69
CA GLY A 304 -15.72 11.36 -33.59
C GLY A 304 -14.23 11.49 -33.26
N ALA A 305 -13.83 12.17 -32.19
CA ALA A 305 -12.40 12.33 -31.89
C ALA A 305 -11.75 10.99 -31.52
N ASP A 306 -10.68 10.64 -32.23
CA ASP A 306 -10.02 9.34 -32.06
C ASP A 306 -9.15 9.30 -30.78
N PRO A 307 -9.43 8.39 -29.83
CA PRO A 307 -8.65 8.26 -28.59
C PRO A 307 -7.31 7.53 -28.79
N ALA A 308 -7.07 6.95 -29.97
CA ALA A 308 -5.84 6.22 -30.30
C ALA A 308 -4.70 7.13 -30.80
N LEU A 309 -5.00 8.38 -31.11
CA LEU A 309 -4.01 9.34 -31.61
C LEU A 309 -2.98 9.64 -30.52
N ARG A 310 -1.70 9.63 -30.90
CA ARG A 310 -0.58 9.80 -29.98
C ARG A 310 0.08 11.15 -30.20
N ASP A 311 0.54 11.74 -29.11
CA ASP A 311 1.40 12.92 -29.17
C ASP A 311 2.83 12.57 -29.61
N ARG A 312 3.73 13.56 -29.67
CA ARG A 312 5.15 13.35 -29.98
C ARG A 312 5.91 12.51 -28.94
N GLN A 313 5.33 12.25 -27.76
CA GLN A 313 5.86 11.36 -26.72
C GLN A 313 5.22 9.96 -26.79
N GLU A 314 4.51 9.67 -27.89
CA GLU A 314 3.77 8.43 -28.12
C GLU A 314 2.66 8.15 -27.10
N GLN A 315 2.20 9.17 -26.37
CA GLN A 315 1.17 9.04 -25.35
C GLN A 315 -0.22 9.29 -25.94
N PRO A 316 -1.21 8.42 -25.67
CA PRO A 316 -2.60 8.69 -25.99
C PRO A 316 -3.26 9.62 -24.95
N PRO A 317 -4.41 10.26 -25.27
CA PRO A 317 -5.13 11.17 -24.38
C PRO A 317 -5.46 10.57 -23.01
N TYR A 318 -5.65 9.25 -22.93
CA TYR A 318 -5.90 8.55 -21.68
C TYR A 318 -4.74 8.70 -20.68
N CYS A 319 -3.49 8.64 -21.14
CA CYS A 319 -2.29 8.71 -20.30
C CYS A 319 -2.02 10.12 -19.77
N VAL A 320 -2.35 11.15 -20.56
CA VAL A 320 -2.20 12.57 -20.19
C VAL A 320 -3.29 13.03 -19.19
N SER A 321 -4.33 12.23 -19.00
CA SER A 321 -5.47 12.58 -18.15
C SER A 321 -5.08 12.95 -16.70
N ALA A 322 -5.49 14.13 -16.23
CA ALA A 322 -5.14 14.59 -14.89
C ALA A 322 -5.96 13.89 -13.78
N THR A 323 -7.26 13.69 -14.02
CA THR A 323 -8.21 13.23 -13.00
C THR A 323 -8.61 11.77 -13.17
N LYS A 324 -8.97 11.11 -12.06
CA LYS A 324 -9.56 9.76 -12.14
C LYS A 324 -10.91 9.77 -12.86
N GLN A 325 -11.67 10.86 -12.74
CA GLN A 325 -12.99 10.98 -13.36
C GLN A 325 -12.89 11.02 -14.88
N THR A 326 -11.92 11.74 -15.45
CA THR A 326 -11.68 11.74 -16.90
C THR A 326 -11.25 10.37 -17.41
N ARG A 327 -10.36 9.65 -16.70
CA ARG A 327 -10.00 8.26 -17.07
C ARG A 327 -11.18 7.32 -17.07
N ASN A 328 -12.03 7.42 -16.05
CA ASN A 328 -13.22 6.60 -15.96
C ASN A 328 -14.18 6.89 -17.11
N GLU A 329 -14.23 8.12 -17.62
CA GLU A 329 -15.10 8.48 -18.74
C GLU A 329 -14.70 7.75 -20.04
N PHE A 330 -13.41 7.65 -20.36
CA PHE A 330 -12.93 6.81 -21.47
C PHE A 330 -13.37 5.34 -21.32
N ARG A 331 -13.31 4.82 -20.10
CA ARG A 331 -13.70 3.43 -19.79
C ARG A 331 -15.21 3.20 -19.82
N ARG A 332 -16.01 4.22 -19.50
CA ARG A 332 -17.47 4.21 -19.63
C ARG A 332 -17.86 4.27 -21.10
N PHE A 333 -17.23 5.16 -21.86
CA PHE A 333 -17.47 5.28 -23.30
C PHE A 333 -17.10 3.98 -24.04
N MET A 334 -15.99 3.32 -23.66
CA MET A 334 -15.64 1.97 -24.15
C MET A 334 -16.72 0.93 -23.81
N ALA A 335 -17.34 1.02 -22.63
CA ALA A 335 -18.41 0.10 -22.24
C ALA A 335 -19.69 0.32 -23.05
N GLU A 336 -19.99 1.57 -23.41
CA GLU A 336 -21.14 1.95 -24.25
C GLU A 336 -20.90 1.61 -25.74
N HIS A 337 -19.66 1.73 -26.22
CA HIS A 337 -19.31 1.59 -27.64
C HIS A 337 -18.06 0.72 -27.89
N PRO A 338 -18.10 -0.60 -27.62
CA PRO A 338 -16.90 -1.45 -27.61
C PRO A 338 -16.19 -1.61 -28.97
N VAL A 339 -16.84 -1.30 -30.10
CA VAL A 339 -16.30 -1.50 -31.46
C VAL A 339 -16.01 -0.17 -32.16
N LYS A 340 -16.29 0.99 -31.55
CA LYS A 340 -16.20 2.29 -32.23
C LYS A 340 -14.76 2.75 -32.49
N TYR A 341 -13.84 2.45 -31.58
CA TYR A 341 -12.44 2.87 -31.66
C TYR A 341 -11.49 1.72 -31.28
N ASP A 342 -10.23 1.84 -31.69
CA ASP A 342 -9.16 0.92 -31.30
C ASP A 342 -8.67 1.21 -29.87
N TYR A 343 -9.41 0.72 -28.87
CA TYR A 343 -9.13 0.94 -27.44
C TYR A 343 -7.78 0.37 -26.97
N VAL A 344 -7.26 -0.65 -27.66
CA VAL A 344 -5.93 -1.21 -27.42
C VAL A 344 -4.84 -0.19 -27.74
N GLN A 345 -4.96 0.50 -28.88
CA GLN A 345 -4.01 1.55 -29.26
C GLN A 345 -4.13 2.78 -28.36
N ALA A 346 -5.34 3.07 -27.87
CA ALA A 346 -5.63 4.15 -26.92
C ALA A 346 -5.18 3.86 -25.47
N GLN A 347 -4.64 2.66 -25.18
CA GLN A 347 -4.21 2.23 -23.85
C GLN A 347 -5.29 2.36 -22.76
N VAL A 348 -6.57 2.23 -23.12
CA VAL A 348 -7.68 2.31 -22.16
C VAL A 348 -7.87 0.94 -21.50
N PRO A 349 -7.63 0.79 -20.18
CA PRO A 349 -7.86 -0.47 -19.49
C PRO A 349 -9.34 -0.82 -19.52
N GLY A 350 -9.67 -2.12 -19.56
CA GLY A 350 -11.00 -2.67 -19.85
C GLY A 350 -12.23 -1.93 -19.26
N PRO A 351 -13.42 -2.16 -19.84
CA PRO A 351 -14.59 -1.30 -19.67
C PRO A 351 -14.99 -1.12 -18.21
N LEU A 352 -15.49 0.07 -17.85
CA LEU A 352 -16.00 0.36 -16.52
C LEU A 352 -17.52 0.50 -16.58
N THR A 353 -18.25 -0.59 -16.29
CA THR A 353 -19.71 -0.58 -16.26
C THR A 353 -20.25 0.09 -15.00
N ALA A 354 -21.45 0.68 -15.09
CA ALA A 354 -22.14 1.29 -13.96
C ALA A 354 -22.34 0.29 -12.80
N GLU A 355 -22.61 -0.98 -13.10
CA GLU A 355 -22.73 -2.07 -12.12
C GLU A 355 -21.42 -2.34 -11.37
N MET A 356 -20.27 -2.21 -12.05
CA MET A 356 -18.97 -2.35 -11.39
C MET A 356 -18.67 -1.15 -10.48
N GLU A 357 -19.08 0.06 -10.85
CA GLU A 357 -18.92 1.24 -10.01
C GLU A 357 -19.76 1.13 -8.72
N THR A 358 -21.02 0.72 -8.83
CA THR A 358 -21.88 0.52 -7.66
C THR A 358 -21.29 -0.56 -6.75
N ARG A 359 -20.90 -1.72 -7.30
CA ARG A 359 -20.26 -2.81 -6.53
C ARG A 359 -18.95 -2.37 -5.85
N GLN A 360 -18.13 -1.54 -6.50
CA GLN A 360 -16.92 -0.99 -5.87
C GLN A 360 -17.25 -0.03 -4.72
N THR A 361 -18.26 0.83 -4.87
CA THR A 361 -18.67 1.75 -3.81
C THR A 361 -19.31 1.01 -2.64
N GLU A 362 -20.12 -0.01 -2.89
CA GLU A 362 -20.71 -0.88 -1.89
C GLU A 362 -19.64 -1.65 -1.13
N ARG A 363 -18.67 -2.28 -1.83
CA ARG A 363 -17.53 -2.94 -1.19
C ARG A 363 -16.74 -1.99 -0.29
N ARG A 364 -16.50 -0.76 -0.75
CA ARG A 364 -15.80 0.28 0.05
C ARG A 364 -16.62 0.71 1.28
N ARG A 365 -17.94 0.87 1.13
CA ARG A 365 -18.85 1.20 2.23
C ARG A 365 -18.93 0.06 3.24
N ALA A 366 -19.07 -1.18 2.78
CA ALA A 366 -19.10 -2.39 3.59
C ALA A 366 -17.79 -2.57 4.39
N HIS A 367 -16.64 -2.41 3.74
CA HIS A 367 -15.34 -2.48 4.43
C HIS A 367 -15.19 -1.38 5.49
N LYS A 368 -15.63 -0.15 5.19
CA LYS A 368 -15.62 0.96 6.17
C LYS A 368 -16.57 0.70 7.34
N ALA A 369 -17.75 0.13 7.09
CA ALA A 369 -18.71 -0.25 8.12
C ALA A 369 -18.16 -1.37 9.01
N GLN A 370 -17.58 -2.42 8.41
CA GLN A 370 -16.95 -3.53 9.13
C GLN A 370 -15.79 -3.06 10.00
N ARG A 371 -14.94 -2.15 9.49
CA ARG A 371 -13.86 -1.55 10.28
C ARG A 371 -14.39 -0.75 11.47
N LYS A 372 -15.43 0.07 11.25
CA LYS A 372 -16.06 0.85 12.33
C LYS A 372 -16.70 -0.05 13.40
N GLN A 373 -17.27 -1.18 12.98
CA GLN A 373 -17.85 -2.17 13.88
C GLN A 373 -16.77 -2.84 14.75
N ARG A 374 -15.66 -3.30 14.13
CA ARG A 374 -14.52 -3.86 14.87
C ARG A 374 -13.91 -2.87 15.85
N GLU A 375 -13.73 -1.62 15.43
CA GLU A 375 -13.21 -0.56 16.32
C GLU A 375 -14.16 -0.27 17.49
N LYS A 376 -15.48 -0.38 17.29
CA LYS A 376 -16.47 -0.24 18.36
C LYS A 376 -16.40 -1.41 19.34
N GLU A 377 -16.34 -2.64 18.83
CA GLU A 377 -16.19 -3.86 19.64
C GLU A 377 -14.90 -3.85 20.45
N GLU A 378 -13.77 -3.45 19.85
CA GLU A 378 -12.49 -3.33 20.55
C GLU A 378 -12.54 -2.29 21.68
N ARG A 379 -13.20 -1.15 21.46
CA ARG A 379 -13.40 -0.13 22.50
C ARG A 379 -14.29 -0.62 23.64
N GLU A 380 -15.36 -1.37 23.31
CA GLU A 380 -16.25 -1.96 24.32
C GLU A 380 -15.50 -3.02 25.15
N VAL A 381 -14.72 -3.89 24.51
CA VAL A 381 -13.86 -4.87 25.19
C VAL A 381 -12.83 -4.18 26.09
N GLN A 382 -12.17 -3.13 25.61
CA GLN A 382 -11.18 -2.40 26.40
C GLN A 382 -11.81 -1.71 27.62
N GLN A 383 -12.98 -1.10 27.48
CA GLN A 383 -13.72 -0.51 28.61
C GLN A 383 -14.14 -1.57 29.63
N LEU A 384 -14.52 -2.77 29.20
CA LEU A 384 -14.86 -3.86 30.10
C LEU A 384 -13.64 -4.34 30.89
N LEU A 385 -12.48 -4.47 30.24
CA LEU A 385 -11.23 -4.85 30.89
C LEU A 385 -10.76 -3.78 31.90
N GLU A 386 -10.85 -2.49 31.53
CA GLU A 386 -10.51 -1.37 32.41
C GLU A 386 -11.42 -1.35 33.65
N LYS A 387 -12.74 -1.52 33.49
CA LYS A 387 -13.68 -1.66 34.61
C LYS A 387 -13.36 -2.87 35.49
N GLU A 388 -13.02 -4.01 34.90
CA GLU A 388 -12.65 -5.21 35.66
C GLU A 388 -11.36 -5.00 36.47
N GLU A 389 -10.36 -4.32 35.90
CA GLU A 389 -9.13 -3.95 36.60
C GLU A 389 -9.38 -2.95 37.74
N GLU A 390 -10.23 -1.94 37.52
CA GLU A 390 -10.61 -0.99 38.56
C GLU A 390 -11.33 -1.68 39.71
N GLU A 391 -12.24 -2.61 39.44
CA GLU A 391 -12.89 -3.43 40.46
C GLU A 391 -11.90 -4.32 41.22
N LYS A 392 -10.94 -4.95 40.52
CA LYS A 392 -9.86 -5.72 41.14
C LYS A 392 -9.05 -4.84 42.10
N ARG A 393 -8.66 -3.64 41.67
CA ARG A 393 -7.92 -2.67 42.50
C ARG A 393 -8.75 -2.21 43.70
N ARG A 394 -10.03 -1.88 43.50
CA ARG A 394 -10.94 -1.47 44.56
C ARG A 394 -11.11 -2.57 45.60
N PHE A 395 -11.28 -3.82 45.17
CA PHE A 395 -11.38 -4.97 46.08
C PHE A 395 -10.07 -5.19 46.85
N ALA A 396 -8.92 -5.06 46.19
CA ALA A 396 -7.62 -5.23 46.84
C ALA A 396 -7.35 -4.19 47.95
N LEU A 397 -7.82 -2.95 47.77
CA LEU A 397 -7.64 -1.84 48.71
C LEU A 397 -8.57 -1.89 49.94
N LEU A 398 -9.66 -2.67 49.91
CA LEU A 398 -10.54 -2.83 51.07
C LEU A 398 -9.78 -3.46 52.26
N SER A 399 -10.11 -3.02 53.47
CA SER A 399 -9.60 -3.66 54.70
C SER A 399 -10.13 -5.09 54.84
N ASP A 400 -9.41 -5.94 55.57
CA ASP A 400 -9.80 -7.35 55.73
C ASP A 400 -11.22 -7.50 56.29
N ARG A 401 -11.64 -6.61 57.21
CA ARG A 401 -13.01 -6.59 57.78
C ARG A 401 -14.07 -6.24 56.73
N GLU A 402 -13.75 -5.34 55.80
CA GLU A 402 -14.65 -4.93 54.71
C GLU A 402 -14.72 -5.99 53.60
N LYS A 403 -13.61 -6.69 53.30
CA LYS A 403 -13.58 -7.81 52.36
C LYS A 403 -14.48 -8.96 52.83
N VAL A 404 -14.45 -9.31 54.13
CA VAL A 404 -15.37 -10.32 54.70
C VAL A 404 -16.83 -9.87 54.53
N ARG A 405 -17.14 -8.60 54.85
CA ARG A 405 -18.49 -8.06 54.66
C ARG A 405 -18.91 -8.14 53.19
N ALA A 406 -18.10 -7.63 52.26
CA ALA A 406 -18.40 -7.64 50.82
C ALA A 406 -18.64 -9.05 50.26
N GLN A 407 -17.89 -10.06 50.73
CA GLN A 407 -18.09 -11.46 50.33
C GLN A 407 -19.35 -12.07 50.95
N SER A 408 -19.68 -11.71 52.19
CA SER A 408 -20.91 -12.17 52.88
C SER A 408 -22.19 -11.51 52.35
N SER A 409 -22.15 -10.22 51.98
CA SER A 409 -23.29 -9.45 51.47
C SER A 409 -23.74 -9.89 50.07
N HIS A 410 -22.82 -10.35 49.22
CA HIS A 410 -23.15 -10.83 47.86
C HIS A 410 -23.91 -12.16 47.83
N VAL A 411 -23.86 -12.94 48.92
CA VAL A 411 -24.59 -14.23 49.04
C VAL A 411 -26.10 -14.00 49.22
N ILE A 412 -26.53 -12.82 49.67
CA ILE A 412 -27.92 -12.55 50.06
C ILE A 412 -28.76 -11.96 48.91
N GLN A 413 -28.14 -11.36 47.87
CA GLN A 413 -28.87 -10.55 46.87
C GLN A 413 -29.13 -11.19 45.50
N THR A 414 -28.59 -12.36 45.18
CA THR A 414 -28.81 -12.96 43.84
C THR A 414 -29.32 -14.40 43.94
N GLY A 415 -30.65 -14.54 44.04
CA GLY A 415 -31.37 -15.82 43.89
C GLY A 415 -31.29 -16.44 42.48
N LYS A 416 -30.29 -16.08 41.66
CA LYS A 416 -29.98 -16.71 40.38
C LYS A 416 -28.46 -16.90 40.27
N GLY A 417 -28.08 -18.17 40.24
CA GLY A 417 -26.71 -18.70 40.34
C GLY A 417 -25.67 -17.97 39.50
N GLY A 418 -24.84 -17.21 40.19
CA GLY A 418 -23.58 -16.69 39.71
C GLY A 418 -22.73 -16.27 40.91
N ASN A 419 -22.10 -17.24 41.57
CA ASN A 419 -21.17 -16.98 42.67
C ASN A 419 -19.96 -16.17 42.16
N LEU A 420 -20.05 -14.84 42.09
CA LEU A 420 -18.90 -13.95 41.81
C LEU A 420 -18.02 -13.89 43.07
N LYS A 421 -17.52 -15.04 43.51
CA LYS A 421 -16.46 -15.12 44.52
C LYS A 421 -15.21 -14.52 43.87
N ARG A 422 -14.51 -13.66 44.59
CA ARG A 422 -13.23 -13.08 44.16
C ARG A 422 -12.10 -13.67 44.99
N CYS A 423 -10.92 -13.79 44.39
CA CYS A 423 -9.72 -14.19 45.11
C CYS A 423 -9.47 -13.22 46.27
N TRP A 424 -9.31 -13.75 47.48
CA TRP A 424 -9.10 -12.97 48.69
C TRP A 424 -7.88 -12.05 48.60
N LEU A 425 -6.82 -12.49 47.92
CA LEU A 425 -5.56 -11.74 47.83
C LEU A 425 -5.52 -10.76 46.65
N CYS A 426 -5.84 -11.21 45.44
CA CYS A 426 -5.65 -10.41 44.22
C CYS A 426 -6.96 -9.81 43.65
N GLY A 427 -8.13 -10.16 44.20
CA GLY A 427 -9.42 -9.64 43.75
C GLY A 427 -9.91 -10.15 42.39
N GLU A 428 -9.20 -11.09 41.77
CA GLU A 428 -9.58 -11.71 40.50
C GLU A 428 -10.90 -12.48 40.63
N SER A 429 -11.75 -12.40 39.61
CA SER A 429 -13.00 -13.17 39.56
C SER A 429 -12.70 -14.66 39.55
N LEU A 430 -13.37 -15.42 40.42
CA LEU A 430 -13.31 -16.88 40.45
C LEU A 430 -14.42 -17.51 39.59
N LEU A 431 -15.19 -16.70 38.84
CA LEU A 431 -16.18 -17.23 37.88
C LEU A 431 -15.48 -18.08 36.82
N GLY A 432 -15.94 -19.31 36.66
CA GLY A 432 -15.39 -20.26 35.69
C GLY A 432 -14.04 -20.89 36.08
N ARG A 433 -13.57 -20.70 37.33
CA ARG A 433 -12.35 -21.36 37.85
C ARG A 433 -12.67 -22.19 39.09
N ILE A 434 -11.90 -23.25 39.33
CA ILE A 434 -11.95 -24.02 40.58
C ILE A 434 -11.02 -23.34 41.60
N PRO A 435 -11.55 -22.69 42.65
CA PRO A 435 -10.73 -21.94 43.60
C PRO A 435 -10.05 -22.85 44.63
N PHE A 436 -8.91 -22.41 45.14
CA PHE A 436 -8.29 -23.01 46.31
C PHE A 436 -8.89 -22.43 47.58
N HIS A 437 -9.21 -23.28 48.56
CA HIS A 437 -9.77 -22.85 49.83
C HIS A 437 -8.75 -23.02 50.97
N TYR A 438 -8.71 -22.06 51.87
CA TYR A 438 -7.94 -22.17 53.11
C TYR A 438 -8.61 -21.33 54.19
N LEU A 439 -9.03 -21.98 55.27
CA LEU A 439 -9.98 -21.42 56.23
C LEU A 439 -11.23 -20.94 55.46
N ASP A 440 -11.76 -19.76 55.80
CA ASP A 440 -12.96 -19.19 55.17
C ASP A 440 -12.66 -18.43 53.85
N PHE A 441 -11.42 -18.46 53.36
CA PHE A 441 -10.98 -17.65 52.22
C PHE A 441 -10.80 -18.48 50.93
N SER A 442 -11.12 -17.87 49.79
CA SER A 442 -10.98 -18.48 48.45
C SER A 442 -9.90 -17.77 47.63
N PHE A 443 -9.08 -18.53 46.91
CA PHE A 443 -7.91 -18.04 46.16
C PHE A 443 -7.92 -18.54 44.70
N CYS A 444 -7.45 -17.71 43.76
CA CYS A 444 -7.41 -18.08 42.33
C CYS A 444 -6.22 -18.97 41.95
N SER A 445 -5.14 -18.99 42.76
CA SER A 445 -3.91 -19.71 42.45
C SER A 445 -3.17 -20.17 43.72
N THR A 446 -2.28 -21.14 43.58
CA THR A 446 -1.37 -21.60 44.64
C THR A 446 -0.42 -20.49 45.10
N SER A 447 -0.06 -19.55 44.22
CA SER A 447 0.73 -18.36 44.58
C SER A 447 -0.04 -17.41 45.50
N CYS A 448 -1.31 -17.13 45.21
CA CYS A 448 -2.15 -16.31 46.08
C CYS A 448 -2.39 -16.98 47.45
N LEU A 449 -2.57 -18.30 47.45
CA LEU A 449 -2.72 -19.06 48.68
C LEU A 449 -1.44 -19.02 49.55
N ARG A 450 -0.25 -19.25 48.94
CA ARG A 450 1.04 -19.20 49.66
C ARG A 450 1.32 -17.82 50.25
N ALA A 451 1.15 -16.76 49.45
CA ALA A 451 1.36 -15.39 49.91
C ALA A 451 0.41 -14.99 51.06
N HIS A 452 -0.82 -15.49 51.09
CA HIS A 452 -1.72 -15.27 52.22
C HIS A 452 -1.24 -16.00 53.49
N ARG A 453 -0.75 -17.24 53.35
CA ARG A 453 -0.20 -18.01 54.48
C ARG A 453 1.07 -17.35 55.05
N GLU A 454 1.96 -16.87 54.19
CA GLU A 454 3.18 -16.17 54.59
C GLU A 454 2.88 -14.88 55.37
N ARG A 455 1.90 -14.08 54.92
CA ARG A 455 1.45 -12.86 55.63
C ARG A 455 0.84 -13.13 57.00
N LYS A 456 0.18 -14.29 57.18
CA LYS A 456 -0.33 -14.72 58.49
C LYS A 456 0.73 -15.36 59.37
N ALA A 457 1.82 -15.87 58.79
CA ALA A 457 2.91 -16.52 59.50
C ALA A 457 3.94 -15.53 60.07
N THR A 458 4.02 -14.30 59.53
CA THR A 458 4.75 -13.19 60.14
C THR A 458 3.91 -12.57 61.27
N PRO A 459 4.25 -12.77 62.56
CA PRO A 459 3.61 -12.05 63.64
C PRO A 459 4.06 -10.58 63.56
N SER A 460 3.11 -9.66 63.72
CA SER A 460 3.37 -8.23 63.93
C SER A 460 4.19 -7.98 65.19
#